data_AF-A0A2W0EG13-F1
#
_entry.id   AF-A0A2W0EG13-F1
#
_cell.length_a   1.000
_cell.length_b   1.000
_cell.length_c   1.000
_cell.angle_alpha   90.00
_cell.angle_beta   90.00
_cell.angle_gamma   90.00
#
_symmetry.space_group_name_H-M   'P 1'
#
loop_
_entity.id
_entity.type
_entity.pdbx_description
1 polymer ?
#
loop_
_entity_poly.entity_id
_entity_poly.type
_entity_poly.pdbx_seq_one_letter_code
_entity_poly.pdbx_strand_id
1 'polypeptide(L)'
;MPDRSASPTLDLQLSWRGAYGRLRVFADRLEAETDYQRENRTLVPMDAVQGWRLGPCDEDAVCVEFVAERETYRVLLDTPDEQLASLAIRKVLGPPLQS
;
A
#
# COMPACT_ATOMS: atom_id res chain seq x y z
N MET A 1 -3.57 11.31 19.74
CA MET A 1 -2.44 11.37 18.78
C MET A 1 -1.91 9.95 18.66
N PRO A 2 -1.89 9.31 17.49
CA PRO A 2 -1.34 7.96 17.36
C PRO A 2 0.15 7.98 17.72
N ASP A 3 0.60 6.98 18.46
CA ASP A 3 1.98 6.86 18.92
C ASP A 3 2.90 6.65 17.70
N ARG A 4 3.72 7.65 17.40
CA ARG A 4 4.68 7.61 16.28
C ARG A 4 5.88 6.70 16.59
N SER A 5 5.98 6.18 17.81
CA SER A 5 7.06 5.29 18.27
C SER A 5 6.74 3.81 18.08
N ALA A 6 5.48 3.48 17.75
CA ALA A 6 5.09 2.10 17.50
C ALA A 6 5.86 1.56 16.28
N SER A 7 6.55 0.44 16.44
CA SER A 7 7.20 -0.23 15.31
C SER A 7 6.13 -0.87 14.41
N PRO A 8 6.29 -0.78 13.09
CA PRO A 8 5.39 -1.49 12.18
C PRO A 8 5.52 -3.00 12.42
N THR A 9 4.39 -3.70 12.37
CA THR A 9 4.36 -5.17 12.39
C THR A 9 4.81 -5.75 11.04
N LEU A 10 4.66 -4.97 9.97
CA LEU A 10 5.15 -5.28 8.63
C LEU A 10 5.63 -3.99 7.96
N ASP A 11 6.82 -4.02 7.37
CA ASP A 11 7.37 -2.91 6.59
C ASP A 11 7.94 -3.48 5.29
N LEU A 12 7.19 -3.29 4.20
CA LEU A 12 7.55 -3.72 2.87
C LEU A 12 7.98 -2.51 2.05
N GLN A 13 9.07 -2.65 1.31
CA GLN A 13 9.58 -1.57 0.47
C GLN A 13 10.11 -2.16 -0.82
N LEU A 14 9.68 -1.60 -1.95
CA LEU A 14 10.20 -1.90 -3.27
C LEU A 14 10.65 -0.61 -3.96
N SER A 15 11.87 -0.63 -4.51
CA SER A 15 12.33 0.34 -5.49
C SER A 15 12.48 -0.40 -6.82
N TRP A 16 11.65 -0.08 -7.81
CA TRP A 16 11.61 -0.77 -9.10
C TRP A 16 11.62 0.23 -10.26
N ARG A 17 12.60 0.09 -11.15
CA ARG A 17 12.81 0.96 -12.34
C ARG A 17 12.69 2.47 -12.07
N GLY A 18 13.15 2.92 -10.90
CA GLY A 18 13.12 4.32 -10.50
C GLY A 18 11.82 4.76 -9.82
N ALA A 19 10.82 3.88 -9.73
CA ALA A 19 9.65 4.05 -8.90
C ALA A 19 9.84 3.40 -7.52
N TYR A 20 9.10 3.88 -6.54
CA TYR A 20 9.15 3.50 -5.14
C TYR A 20 7.75 3.20 -4.64
N GLY A 21 7.65 2.11 -3.89
CA GLY A 21 6.50 1.79 -3.05
C GLY A 21 6.96 1.37 -1.67
N ARG A 22 6.25 1.85 -0.64
CA ARG A 22 6.42 1.35 0.73
C ARG A 22 5.07 1.16 1.39
N LEU A 23 4.93 0.05 2.09
CA LEU A 23 3.76 -0.32 2.86
C LEU A 23 4.18 -0.63 4.30
N ARG A 24 3.69 0.16 5.25
CA ARG A 24 3.90 -0.07 6.68
C ARG A 24 2.56 -0.39 7.34
N VAL A 25 2.48 -1.56 7.94
CA VAL A 25 1.28 -2.01 8.66
C VAL A 25 1.57 -2.04 10.15
N PHE A 26 0.71 -1.37 10.90
CA PHE A 26 0.72 -1.33 12.36
C PHE A 26 -0.46 -2.15 12.88
N ALA A 27 -0.58 -2.28 14.20
CA ALA A 27 -1.65 -3.06 14.80
C ALA A 27 -3.06 -2.52 14.46
N ASP A 28 -3.19 -1.19 14.35
CA ASP A 28 -4.45 -0.45 14.24
C ASP A 28 -4.55 0.41 12.98
N ARG A 29 -3.44 0.60 12.26
CA ARG A 29 -3.37 1.52 11.13
C ARG A 29 -2.42 1.03 10.06
N LEU A 30 -2.48 1.69 8.91
CA LEU A 30 -1.63 1.43 7.78
C LEU A 30 -1.09 2.76 7.26
N GLU A 31 0.15 2.76 6.78
CA GLU A 31 0.76 3.88 6.09
C GLU A 31 1.31 3.36 4.76
N ALA A 32 1.07 4.10 3.68
CA ALA A 32 1.65 3.77 2.38
C ALA A 32 2.22 5.00 1.71
N GLU A 33 3.29 4.79 0.95
CA GLU A 33 4.01 5.82 0.22
C GLU A 33 4.31 5.32 -1.19
N THR A 34 4.16 6.19 -2.19
CA THR A 34 4.46 5.86 -3.58
C THR A 34 4.87 7.08 -4.39
N ASP A 35 5.76 6.91 -5.35
CA ASP A 35 5.94 7.83 -6.49
C ASP A 35 5.59 7.15 -7.83
N TYR A 36 5.06 5.92 -7.81
CA TYR A 36 4.65 5.24 -9.03
C TYR A 36 3.51 5.98 -9.72
N GLN A 37 3.72 6.35 -10.98
CA GLN A 37 2.82 7.17 -11.80
C GLN A 37 2.58 8.60 -11.24
N ARG A 38 3.51 9.11 -10.43
CA ARG A 38 3.46 10.46 -9.86
C ARG A 38 4.76 11.21 -10.09
N GLU A 39 4.66 12.53 -10.12
CA GLU A 39 5.84 13.39 -10.25
C GLU A 39 6.69 13.42 -8.98
N ASN A 40 6.05 13.25 -7.81
CA ASN A 40 6.70 13.32 -6.51
C ASN A 40 6.23 12.17 -5.61
N ARG A 41 7.13 11.80 -4.69
CA ARG A 41 6.82 10.87 -3.60
C ARG A 41 5.67 11.39 -2.75
N THR A 42 4.63 10.59 -2.64
CA THR A 42 3.36 10.96 -2.06
C THR A 42 2.95 9.92 -1.02
N LEU A 43 2.55 10.40 0.17
CA LEU A 43 1.88 9.58 1.17
C LEU A 43 0.43 9.37 0.75
N VAL A 44 -0.04 8.13 0.81
CA VAL A 44 -1.43 7.81 0.52
C VAL A 44 -2.30 8.31 1.68
N PRO A 45 -3.34 9.14 1.43
CA PRO A 45 -4.23 9.66 2.47
C PRO A 45 -5.19 8.56 2.94
N MET A 46 -4.74 7.75 3.90
CA MET A 46 -5.46 6.56 4.37
C MET A 46 -6.84 6.87 4.96
N ASP A 47 -7.07 8.08 5.45
CA ASP A 47 -8.39 8.53 5.91
C ASP A 47 -9.41 8.70 4.76
N ALA A 48 -8.93 8.95 3.54
CA ALA A 48 -9.75 9.11 2.35
C ALA A 48 -9.93 7.81 1.55
N VAL A 49 -9.27 6.72 1.98
CA VAL A 49 -9.35 5.41 1.32
C VAL A 49 -10.69 4.75 1.66
N GLN A 50 -11.45 4.44 0.62
CA GLN A 50 -12.76 3.79 0.71
C GLN A 50 -12.66 2.27 0.54
N GLY A 51 -11.55 1.79 -0.02
CA GLY A 51 -11.26 0.37 -0.16
C GLY A 51 -9.91 0.12 -0.81
N TRP A 52 -9.54 -1.14 -0.91
CA TRP A 52 -8.26 -1.56 -1.48
C TRP A 52 -8.41 -2.82 -2.31
N ARG A 53 -7.47 -3.06 -3.21
CA ARG A 53 -7.36 -4.32 -3.95
C ARG A 53 -5.90 -4.58 -4.33
N LEU A 54 -5.59 -5.84 -4.60
CA LEU A 54 -4.30 -6.25 -5.15
C LEU A 54 -4.47 -6.60 -6.62
N GLY A 55 -3.47 -6.25 -7.42
CA GLY A 55 -3.45 -6.60 -8.83
C GLY A 55 -2.06 -6.54 -9.43
N PRO A 56 -1.87 -7.17 -10.60
CA PRO A 56 -0.63 -7.05 -11.35
C PRO A 56 -0.42 -5.59 -11.75
N CYS A 57 0.80 -5.09 -11.56
CA CYS A 57 1.14 -3.71 -11.92
C CYS A 57 2.07 -3.67 -13.13
N ASP A 58 3.09 -4.53 -13.14
CA ASP A 58 4.02 -4.73 -14.25
C ASP A 58 4.52 -6.20 -14.22
N GLU A 59 5.31 -6.64 -15.21
CA GLU A 59 5.66 -8.06 -15.39
C GLU A 59 6.25 -8.74 -14.14
N ASP A 60 7.02 -7.99 -13.34
CA ASP A 60 7.72 -8.50 -12.17
C ASP A 60 7.26 -7.83 -10.85
N ALA A 61 6.18 -7.05 -10.87
CA ALA A 61 5.72 -6.28 -9.72
C ALA A 61 4.21 -6.30 -9.54
N VAL A 62 3.78 -6.40 -8.29
CA VAL A 62 2.37 -6.30 -7.89
C VAL A 62 2.12 -4.91 -7.31
N CYS A 63 0.86 -4.47 -7.33
CA CYS A 63 0.45 -3.24 -6.68
C CYS A 63 -0.67 -3.47 -5.70
N VAL A 64 -0.59 -2.74 -4.59
CA VAL A 64 -1.78 -2.43 -3.79
C VAL A 64 -2.39 -1.16 -4.36
N GLU A 65 -3.63 -1.27 -4.81
CA GLU A 65 -4.45 -0.13 -5.23
C GLU A 65 -5.29 0.33 -4.05
N PHE A 66 -5.00 1.51 -3.51
CA PHE A 66 -5.83 2.20 -2.53
C PHE A 66 -6.80 3.11 -3.26
N VAL A 67 -8.09 2.81 -3.19
CA VAL A 67 -9.14 3.55 -3.88
C VAL A 67 -9.67 4.63 -2.96
N ALA A 68 -9.45 5.89 -3.33
CA ALA A 68 -10.06 7.06 -2.70
C ALA A 68 -11.08 7.69 -3.64
N GLU A 69 -11.91 8.60 -3.12
CA GLU A 69 -13.00 9.23 -3.89
C GLU A 69 -12.53 9.91 -5.19
N ARG A 70 -11.36 10.54 -5.15
CA ARG A 70 -10.85 11.38 -6.25
C ARG A 70 -9.89 10.64 -7.16
N GLU A 71 -9.18 9.64 -6.64
CA GLU A 71 -8.12 8.94 -7.37
C GLU A 71 -7.74 7.62 -6.70
N THR A 72 -7.01 6.79 -7.45
CA THR A 72 -6.44 5.54 -6.93
C THR A 72 -4.93 5.70 -6.76
N TYR A 73 -4.42 5.31 -5.59
CA TYR A 73 -3.00 5.29 -5.30
C TYR A 73 -2.47 3.87 -5.50
N ARG A 74 -1.47 3.72 -6.36
CA ARG A 74 -0.83 2.43 -6.64
C ARG A 74 0.51 2.38 -5.94
N VAL A 75 0.65 1.46 -5.01
CA VAL A 75 1.89 1.25 -4.25
C VAL A 75 2.50 -0.05 -4.73
N LEU A 76 3.67 0.06 -5.36
CA LEU A 76 4.42 -1.11 -5.85
C LEU A 76 4.90 -1.96 -4.67
N LEU A 77 4.78 -3.27 -4.81
CA LEU A 77 5.34 -4.27 -3.93
C LEU A 77 6.04 -5.35 -4.75
N ASP A 78 6.97 -6.04 -4.11
CA ASP A 78 7.59 -7.21 -4.72
C ASP A 78 6.56 -8.35 -4.82
N THR A 79 6.65 -9.13 -5.89
CA THR A 79 5.71 -10.23 -6.15
C THR A 79 5.68 -11.27 -5.01
N PRO A 80 6.81 -11.68 -4.39
CA PRO A 80 6.81 -12.58 -3.24
C PRO A 80 6.07 -12.03 -2.01
N ASP A 81 5.95 -10.70 -1.88
CA ASP A 81 5.32 -10.06 -0.73
C ASP A 81 3.80 -9.95 -0.88
N GLU A 82 3.22 -10.26 -2.05
CA GLU A 82 1.80 -10.10 -2.35
C GLU A 82 0.88 -10.70 -1.27
N GLN A 83 1.13 -11.96 -0.91
CA GLN A 83 0.30 -12.70 0.03
C GLN A 83 0.42 -12.14 1.45
N LEU A 84 1.64 -11.75 1.84
CA LEU A 84 1.90 -11.15 3.15
C LEU A 84 1.23 -9.77 3.27
N ALA A 85 1.35 -8.95 2.22
CA ALA A 85 0.68 -7.66 2.13
C ALA A 85 -0.85 -7.82 2.18
N SER A 86 -1.41 -8.76 1.41
CA SER A 86 -2.85 -9.05 1.38
C SER A 86 -3.40 -9.34 2.78
N LEU A 87 -2.74 -10.23 3.52
CA LEU A 87 -3.15 -10.60 4.88
C LEU A 87 -3.04 -9.42 5.85
N ALA A 88 -1.94 -8.67 5.78
CA ALA A 88 -1.68 -7.55 6.66
C ALA A 88 -2.66 -6.39 6.43
N ILE A 89 -2.91 -6.02 5.17
CA ILE A 89 -3.88 -4.98 4.81
C ILE A 89 -5.28 -5.42 5.22
N ARG A 90 -5.65 -6.68 4.95
CA ARG A 90 -6.97 -7.22 5.30
C ARG A 90 -7.28 -7.11 6.78
N LYS A 91 -6.27 -7.28 7.64
CA LYS A 91 -6.42 -7.17 9.09
C LYS A 91 -6.78 -5.75 9.54
N VAL A 92 -6.33 -4.72 8.81
CA VAL A 92 -6.53 -3.31 9.17
C VAL A 92 -7.71 -2.70 8.43
N LEU A 93 -7.82 -2.90 7.12
CA LEU A 93 -8.81 -2.25 6.25
C LEU A 93 -10.01 -3.15 5.91
N GLY A 94 -10.00 -4.42 6.34
CA GLY A 94 -11.03 -5.39 5.97
C GLY A 94 -10.78 -6.02 4.59
N PRO A 95 -11.73 -6.82 4.05
CA PRO A 95 -11.54 -7.54 2.80
C PRO A 95 -11.30 -6.59 1.61
N PRO A 96 -10.58 -7.04 0.56
CA PRO A 96 -10.39 -6.24 -0.64
C PRO A 96 -11.72 -6.02 -1.37
N LEU A 97 -11.80 -4.95 -2.14
CA LEU A 97 -12.88 -4.72 -3.09
C LEU A 97 -12.92 -5.86 -4.11
N GLN A 98 -14.13 -6.25 -4.50
CA GLN A 98 -14.31 -7.23 -5.57
C GLN A 98 -13.84 -6.60 -6.90
N SER A 99 -13.03 -7.35 -7.66
CA SER A 99 -12.61 -6.98 -9.01
C SER A 99 -13.77 -6.93 -9.99
#